data_AF-A0AAX6EJF6-F1
#
_entry.id   AF-A0AAX6EJF6-F1
#
_cell.length_a   1.000
_cell.length_b   1.000
_cell.length_c   1.000
_cell.angle_alpha   90.00
_cell.angle_beta   90.00
_cell.angle_gamma   90.00
#
_symmetry.space_group_name_H-M   'P 1'
#
loop_
_entity.id
_entity.type
_entity.pdbx_description
1 polymer ?
#
loop_
_entity_poly.entity_id
_entity_poly.type
_entity_poly.pdbx_seq_one_letter_code
_entity_poly.pdbx_strand_id
1 'polypeptide(L)'
;MVTGDNLQTAKAIALECGILDSNAEATEPNLIEGKSFRAMSEKAREAIAEKISVMGGSSPNDKLLLVQALKRRGHVVAVTGDGTNDAPALHEADIGLAMGISGTEVAKESSDIVILDDNFASVVKVVRWGRSVYANIQKFIQFQLTVNVAALVINIVAAISSGEVPLNAVELLWVNLIMGTLGALALATEPPTDHLMLRTPVGRREPLITNIMWRNLLVQAAYQVTVLLVLNFGGRSILHLKNDTKVHADKEKNTFIFNTFVLCQVFNEFNARKPDELNVFSGITRNRLFMGIVGITVVLQVLIVEFLGKFFKTTTLSWKLWLVSIAIAFISWPLAVLGKFIPVPETPLSEYFLRCWRG
;
A
#
# COMPACT_ATOMS: atom_id res chain seq x y z
N MET A 1 -5.50 -17.53 -23.95
CA MET A 1 -6.82 -18.10 -24.32
C MET A 1 -6.71 -19.62 -24.30
N VAL A 2 -7.61 -20.33 -23.60
CA VAL A 2 -7.62 -21.80 -23.57
C VAL A 2 -9.04 -22.27 -23.84
N THR A 3 -9.27 -22.99 -24.94
CA THR A 3 -10.61 -23.43 -25.37
C THR A 3 -10.66 -24.91 -25.72
N GLY A 4 -11.84 -25.51 -25.61
CA GLY A 4 -12.14 -26.84 -26.12
C GLY A 4 -12.35 -26.88 -27.63
N ASP A 5 -12.52 -25.72 -28.27
CA ASP A 5 -12.69 -25.61 -29.73
C ASP A 5 -11.44 -26.06 -30.47
N ASN A 6 -11.59 -26.43 -31.75
CA ASN A 6 -10.47 -26.82 -32.57
C ASN A 6 -9.42 -25.69 -32.68
N LEU A 7 -8.17 -26.06 -32.98
CA LEU A 7 -7.05 -25.11 -33.03
C LEU A 7 -7.24 -23.98 -34.05
N GLN A 8 -7.91 -24.26 -35.18
CA GLN A 8 -8.10 -23.28 -36.25
C GLN A 8 -9.11 -22.20 -35.85
N THR A 9 -10.22 -22.58 -35.22
CA THR A 9 -11.21 -21.67 -34.65
C THR A 9 -10.60 -20.84 -33.53
N ALA A 10 -9.85 -21.48 -32.62
CA ALA A 10 -9.15 -20.78 -31.55
C ALA A 10 -8.15 -19.74 -32.09
N LYS A 11 -7.41 -20.09 -33.16
CA LYS A 11 -6.50 -19.18 -33.86
C LYS A 11 -7.24 -17.98 -34.48
N ALA A 12 -8.35 -18.22 -35.18
CA ALA A 12 -9.12 -17.16 -35.82
C ALA A 12 -9.65 -16.15 -34.80
N ILE A 13 -10.28 -16.63 -33.72
CA ILE A 13 -10.80 -15.78 -32.65
C ILE A 13 -9.67 -15.02 -31.95
N ALA A 14 -8.54 -15.68 -31.68
CA ALA A 14 -7.40 -15.03 -31.03
C ALA A 14 -6.79 -13.89 -31.85
N LEU A 15 -6.78 -13.99 -33.19
CA LEU A 15 -6.36 -12.91 -34.09
C LEU A 15 -7.37 -11.77 -34.11
N GLU A 16 -8.67 -12.06 -34.16
CA GLU A 16 -9.72 -11.03 -34.13
C GLU A 16 -9.73 -10.25 -32.81
N CYS A 17 -9.48 -10.94 -31.69
CA CYS A 17 -9.40 -10.32 -30.37
C CYS A 17 -8.06 -9.62 -30.08
N GLY A 18 -7.06 -9.73 -30.95
CA GLY A 18 -5.71 -9.17 -30.72
C GLY A 18 -4.94 -9.85 -29.60
N ILE A 19 -5.20 -11.14 -29.33
CA ILE A 19 -4.40 -11.98 -28.41
C ILE A 19 -3.12 -12.45 -29.12
N LEU A 20 -3.20 -12.66 -30.43
CA LEU A 20 -2.06 -12.89 -31.31
C LEU A 20 -1.94 -11.68 -32.24
N ASP A 21 -0.77 -11.04 -32.28
CA ASP A 21 -0.61 -9.79 -33.06
C ASP A 21 -0.52 -10.05 -34.57
N SER A 22 -0.04 -11.23 -34.97
CA SER A 22 0.07 -11.58 -36.38
C SER A 22 0.00 -13.08 -36.65
N ASN A 23 -0.25 -13.44 -37.91
CA ASN A 23 -0.16 -14.83 -38.36
C ASN A 23 1.23 -15.45 -38.19
N ALA A 24 2.29 -14.63 -38.09
CA ALA A 24 3.66 -15.10 -37.85
C ALA A 24 3.86 -15.56 -36.40
N GLU A 25 3.10 -15.01 -35.45
CA GLU A 25 3.10 -15.45 -34.06
C GLU A 25 2.14 -16.62 -33.80
N ALA A 26 1.27 -16.93 -34.75
CA ALA A 26 0.30 -18.02 -34.67
C ALA A 26 0.91 -19.38 -35.05
N THR A 27 2.10 -19.67 -34.51
CA THR A 27 2.86 -20.91 -34.63
C THR A 27 3.29 -21.43 -33.26
N GLU A 28 3.74 -22.67 -33.17
CA GLU A 28 4.34 -23.18 -31.94
C GLU A 28 5.58 -22.34 -31.54
N PRO A 29 5.76 -22.02 -30.25
CA PRO A 29 5.02 -22.50 -29.08
C PRO A 29 3.83 -21.62 -28.65
N ASN A 30 3.54 -20.51 -29.33
CA ASN A 30 2.51 -19.55 -28.92
C ASN A 30 1.08 -20.09 -29.13
N LEU A 31 0.90 -20.94 -30.15
CA LEU A 31 -0.33 -21.67 -30.45
C LEU A 31 -0.05 -23.17 -30.33
N ILE A 32 -0.80 -23.89 -29.49
CA ILE A 32 -0.58 -25.33 -29.25
C ILE A 32 -1.90 -26.11 -29.13
N GLU A 33 -1.89 -27.38 -29.54
CA GLU A 33 -3.00 -28.29 -29.24
C GLU A 33 -2.90 -28.88 -27.82
N GLY A 34 -4.03 -29.02 -27.14
CA GLY A 34 -4.10 -29.61 -25.80
C GLY A 34 -3.51 -31.03 -25.75
N LYS A 35 -3.68 -31.84 -26.82
CA LYS A 35 -3.07 -33.17 -26.93
C LYS A 35 -1.54 -33.13 -26.92
N SER A 36 -0.96 -32.23 -27.71
CA SER A 36 0.49 -32.01 -27.77
C SER A 36 1.02 -31.53 -26.42
N PHE A 37 0.31 -30.59 -25.78
CA PHE A 37 0.67 -30.10 -24.44
C PHE A 37 0.66 -31.21 -23.38
N ARG A 38 -0.36 -32.08 -23.37
CA ARG A 38 -0.46 -33.19 -22.42
C ARG A 38 0.65 -34.22 -22.60
N ALA A 39 1.04 -34.50 -23.85
CA ALA A 39 2.08 -35.47 -24.16
C ALA A 39 3.49 -35.04 -23.70
N MET A 40 3.68 -33.75 -23.40
CA MET A 40 4.96 -33.22 -22.95
C MET A 40 5.28 -33.61 -21.50
N SER A 41 6.57 -33.80 -21.24
CA SER A 41 7.08 -33.95 -19.88
C SER A 41 6.80 -32.70 -19.05
N GLU A 42 6.72 -32.87 -17.74
CA GLU A 42 6.43 -31.79 -16.79
C GLU A 42 7.40 -30.60 -16.90
N LYS A 43 8.71 -30.88 -17.01
CA LYS A 43 9.74 -29.84 -17.22
C LYS A 43 9.57 -29.13 -18.56
N ALA A 44 9.19 -29.85 -19.62
CA ALA A 44 8.95 -29.24 -20.93
C ALA A 44 7.72 -28.33 -20.90
N ARG A 45 6.63 -28.76 -20.24
CA ARG A 45 5.43 -27.94 -20.03
C ARG A 45 5.76 -26.66 -19.29
N GLU A 46 6.51 -26.74 -18.19
CA GLU A 46 6.96 -25.55 -17.45
C GLU A 46 7.83 -24.62 -18.31
N ALA A 47 8.62 -25.14 -19.24
CA ALA A 47 9.47 -24.33 -20.12
C ALA A 47 8.71 -23.58 -21.21
N ILE A 48 7.60 -24.13 -21.70
CA ILE A 48 6.81 -23.51 -22.75
C ILE A 48 5.59 -22.75 -22.25
N ALA A 49 5.13 -23.02 -21.01
CA ALA A 49 3.90 -22.46 -20.46
C ALA A 49 3.82 -20.93 -20.56
N GLU A 50 4.94 -20.23 -20.36
CA GLU A 50 5.03 -18.76 -20.45
C GLU A 50 4.85 -18.22 -21.87
N LYS A 51 5.14 -19.05 -22.89
CA LYS A 51 5.05 -18.66 -24.30
C LYS A 51 3.67 -18.96 -24.89
N ILE A 52 2.94 -19.91 -24.32
CA ILE A 52 1.61 -20.32 -24.82
C ILE A 52 0.63 -19.15 -24.63
N SER A 53 0.18 -18.58 -25.74
CA SER A 53 -0.86 -17.55 -25.75
C SER A 53 -2.24 -18.16 -26.03
N VAL A 54 -2.29 -19.21 -26.86
CA VAL A 54 -3.52 -19.88 -27.28
C VAL A 54 -3.37 -21.41 -27.21
N MET A 55 -4.30 -22.08 -26.54
CA MET A 55 -4.41 -23.54 -26.55
C MET A 55 -5.79 -23.97 -27.04
N GLY A 56 -5.83 -24.71 -28.14
CA GLY A 56 -7.04 -25.27 -28.73
C GLY A 56 -7.18 -26.77 -28.46
N GLY A 57 -8.40 -27.30 -28.56
CA GLY A 57 -8.73 -28.71 -28.34
C GLY A 57 -8.40 -29.18 -26.93
N SER A 58 -8.49 -28.27 -25.94
CA SER A 58 -8.10 -28.55 -24.56
C SER A 58 -9.21 -29.29 -23.81
N SER A 59 -8.80 -30.29 -23.03
CA SER A 59 -9.67 -30.94 -22.04
C SER A 59 -9.58 -30.21 -20.68
N PRO A 60 -10.50 -30.50 -19.74
CA PRO A 60 -10.44 -29.99 -18.36
C PRO A 60 -9.08 -30.19 -17.69
N ASN A 61 -8.48 -31.37 -17.89
CA ASN A 61 -7.18 -31.71 -17.32
C ASN A 61 -6.04 -30.89 -17.95
N ASP A 62 -6.15 -30.52 -19.23
CA ASP A 62 -5.09 -29.74 -19.89
C ASP A 62 -5.08 -28.29 -19.38
N LYS A 63 -6.27 -27.72 -19.10
CA LYS A 63 -6.41 -26.41 -18.44
C LYS A 63 -5.71 -26.43 -17.07
N LEU A 64 -6.01 -27.45 -16.26
CA LEU A 64 -5.39 -27.64 -14.94
C LEU A 64 -3.86 -27.76 -15.04
N LEU A 65 -3.35 -28.58 -15.97
CA LEU A 65 -1.91 -28.77 -16.16
C LEU A 65 -1.20 -27.47 -16.55
N LEU A 66 -1.83 -26.61 -17.34
CA LEU A 66 -1.27 -25.30 -17.71
C LEU A 66 -1.20 -24.37 -16.49
N VAL A 67 -2.26 -24.32 -15.69
CA VAL A 67 -2.29 -23.54 -14.44
C VAL A 67 -1.16 -23.98 -13.50
N GLN A 68 -1.01 -25.29 -13.30
CA GLN A 68 0.06 -25.83 -12.45
C GLN A 68 1.46 -25.49 -12.99
N ALA A 69 1.67 -25.59 -14.31
CA ALA A 69 2.95 -25.25 -14.92
C ALA A 69 3.31 -23.76 -14.73
N LEU A 70 2.35 -22.85 -14.91
CA LEU A 70 2.54 -21.41 -14.70
C LEU A 70 2.80 -21.08 -13.22
N LYS A 71 2.04 -21.68 -12.29
CA LYS A 71 2.23 -21.48 -10.85
C LYS A 71 3.61 -21.93 -10.37
N ARG A 72 4.11 -23.06 -10.89
CA ARG A 72 5.46 -23.56 -10.54
C ARG A 72 6.59 -22.69 -11.06
N ARG A 73 6.37 -21.98 -12.16
CA ARG A 73 7.25 -20.92 -12.63
C ARG A 73 7.23 -19.66 -11.76
N GLY A 74 6.32 -19.59 -10.78
CA GLY A 74 6.21 -18.48 -9.84
C GLY A 74 5.27 -17.37 -10.29
N HIS A 75 4.52 -17.57 -11.37
CA HIS A 75 3.48 -16.63 -11.81
C HIS A 75 2.27 -16.69 -10.88
N VAL A 76 1.54 -15.57 -10.81
CA VAL A 76 0.22 -15.50 -10.19
C VAL A 76 -0.81 -15.69 -11.30
N VAL A 77 -1.58 -16.78 -11.22
CA VAL A 77 -2.47 -17.20 -12.31
C VAL A 77 -3.92 -16.93 -11.94
N ALA A 78 -4.60 -16.15 -12.77
CA ALA A 78 -6.05 -16.00 -12.72
C ALA A 78 -6.69 -16.83 -13.84
N VAL A 79 -7.74 -17.59 -13.51
CA VAL A 79 -8.47 -18.43 -14.48
C VAL A 79 -9.91 -17.98 -14.54
N THR A 80 -10.44 -17.85 -15.76
CA THR A 80 -11.87 -17.59 -16.00
C THR A 80 -12.53 -18.86 -16.54
N GLY A 81 -13.71 -19.21 -16.05
CA GLY A 81 -14.47 -20.37 -16.52
C GLY A 81 -15.95 -20.28 -16.20
N ASP A 82 -16.77 -20.98 -16.96
CA ASP A 82 -18.24 -21.02 -16.82
C ASP A 82 -18.77 -22.45 -16.65
N GLY A 83 -18.04 -23.46 -17.13
CA GLY A 83 -18.44 -24.86 -17.04
C GLY A 83 -18.00 -25.58 -15.76
N THR A 84 -18.70 -26.66 -15.42
CA THR A 84 -18.27 -27.65 -14.41
C THR A 84 -16.88 -28.23 -14.70
N ASN A 85 -16.53 -28.28 -15.99
CA ASN A 85 -15.23 -28.68 -16.51
C ASN A 85 -14.08 -27.75 -16.11
N ASP A 86 -14.38 -26.49 -15.77
CA ASP A 86 -13.37 -25.51 -15.39
C ASP A 86 -13.15 -25.47 -13.88
N ALA A 87 -14.05 -26.08 -13.09
CA ALA A 87 -13.99 -26.07 -11.63
C ALA A 87 -12.63 -26.52 -11.05
N PRO A 88 -11.97 -27.59 -11.54
CA PRO A 88 -10.64 -27.96 -11.04
C PRO A 88 -9.57 -26.90 -11.32
N ALA A 89 -9.62 -26.26 -12.49
CA ALA A 89 -8.67 -25.22 -12.87
C ALA A 89 -8.93 -23.90 -12.15
N LEU A 90 -10.21 -23.56 -11.91
CA LEU A 90 -10.63 -22.41 -11.10
C LEU A 90 -10.14 -22.55 -9.66
N HIS A 91 -10.30 -23.74 -9.08
CA HIS A 91 -9.86 -24.02 -7.71
C HIS A 91 -8.34 -24.07 -7.56
N GLU A 92 -7.62 -24.56 -8.58
CA GLU A 92 -6.15 -24.59 -8.56
C GLU A 92 -5.53 -23.22 -8.84
N ALA A 93 -6.24 -22.28 -9.48
CA ALA A 93 -5.72 -20.94 -9.75
C ALA A 93 -5.39 -20.18 -8.45
N ASP A 94 -4.56 -19.13 -8.55
CA ASP A 94 -4.42 -18.20 -7.42
C ASP A 94 -5.67 -17.32 -7.28
N ILE A 95 -6.39 -17.09 -8.39
CA ILE A 95 -7.68 -16.38 -8.45
C ILE A 95 -8.60 -17.07 -9.47
N GLY A 96 -9.69 -17.67 -9.02
CA GLY A 96 -10.76 -18.20 -9.85
C GLY A 96 -11.84 -17.15 -10.16
N LEU A 97 -12.22 -16.98 -11.43
CA LEU A 97 -13.25 -16.07 -11.90
C LEU A 97 -14.36 -16.85 -12.61
N ALA A 98 -15.57 -16.86 -12.04
CA ALA A 98 -16.74 -17.48 -12.67
C ALA A 98 -17.65 -16.46 -13.34
N MET A 99 -18.33 -16.89 -14.42
CA MET A 99 -19.39 -16.11 -15.06
C MET A 99 -20.68 -16.19 -14.24
N GLY A 100 -21.39 -15.07 -14.08
CA GLY A 100 -22.55 -14.96 -13.22
C GLY A 100 -23.84 -15.45 -13.88
N ILE A 101 -24.02 -15.15 -15.18
CA ILE A 101 -25.23 -15.49 -15.93
C ILE A 101 -25.07 -16.85 -16.61
N SER A 102 -23.98 -17.05 -17.36
CA SER A 102 -23.71 -18.30 -18.10
C SER A 102 -23.04 -19.38 -17.26
N GLY A 103 -22.45 -19.01 -16.11
CA GLY A 103 -21.70 -19.94 -15.28
C GLY A 103 -22.58 -20.92 -14.52
N THR A 104 -22.16 -22.18 -14.52
CA THR A 104 -22.73 -23.24 -13.69
C THR A 104 -22.51 -22.98 -12.19
N GLU A 105 -23.40 -23.45 -11.33
CA GLU A 105 -23.25 -23.29 -9.87
C GLU A 105 -21.96 -23.90 -9.35
N VAL A 106 -21.51 -25.03 -9.92
CA VAL A 106 -20.24 -25.67 -9.56
C VAL A 106 -19.04 -24.77 -9.89
N ALA A 107 -19.08 -24.05 -11.02
CA ALA A 107 -18.03 -23.09 -11.37
C ALA A 107 -18.03 -21.90 -10.40
N LYS A 108 -19.20 -21.38 -10.02
CA LYS A 108 -19.34 -20.28 -9.05
C LYS A 108 -18.82 -20.67 -7.67
N GLU A 109 -19.20 -21.85 -7.17
CA GLU A 109 -18.72 -22.39 -5.89
C GLU A 109 -17.21 -22.65 -5.86
N SER A 110 -16.61 -22.94 -7.02
CA SER A 110 -15.17 -23.19 -7.16
C SER A 110 -14.35 -21.92 -7.45
N SER A 111 -14.99 -20.75 -7.52
CA SER A 111 -14.36 -19.47 -7.87
C SER A 111 -14.28 -18.53 -6.68
N ASP A 112 -13.29 -17.63 -6.68
CA ASP A 112 -13.14 -16.60 -5.66
C ASP A 112 -13.99 -15.36 -5.97
N ILE A 113 -14.23 -15.09 -7.26
CA ILE A 113 -14.94 -13.91 -7.76
C ILE A 113 -15.94 -14.31 -8.84
N VAL A 114 -17.19 -13.88 -8.68
CA VAL A 114 -18.26 -14.07 -9.69
C VAL A 114 -18.51 -12.77 -10.45
N ILE A 115 -18.41 -12.83 -11.78
CA ILE A 115 -18.64 -11.71 -12.70
C ILE A 115 -20.12 -11.65 -13.06
N LEU A 116 -20.85 -10.75 -12.43
CA LEU A 116 -22.32 -10.69 -12.55
C LEU A 116 -22.84 -10.31 -13.95
N ASP A 117 -22.03 -9.67 -14.78
CA ASP A 117 -22.43 -9.14 -16.10
C ASP A 117 -21.86 -9.93 -17.29
N ASP A 118 -21.19 -11.04 -17.04
CA ASP A 118 -20.55 -11.91 -18.05
C ASP A 118 -19.63 -11.16 -19.04
N ASN A 119 -19.08 -10.03 -18.61
CA ASN A 119 -18.24 -9.21 -19.47
C ASN A 119 -16.76 -9.34 -19.07
N PHE A 120 -15.91 -9.71 -20.02
CA PHE A 120 -14.46 -9.77 -19.79
C PHE A 120 -13.85 -8.41 -19.37
N ALA A 121 -14.48 -7.29 -19.76
CA ALA A 121 -14.08 -5.96 -19.29
C ALA A 121 -14.17 -5.81 -17.76
N SER A 122 -15.04 -6.58 -17.09
CA SER A 122 -15.16 -6.61 -15.63
C SER A 122 -13.94 -7.28 -14.98
N VAL A 123 -13.29 -8.24 -15.63
CA VAL A 123 -11.99 -8.80 -15.17
C VAL A 123 -10.93 -7.70 -15.09
N VAL A 124 -10.85 -6.84 -16.11
CA VAL A 124 -9.91 -5.71 -16.13
C VAL A 124 -10.20 -4.72 -15.00
N LYS A 125 -11.48 -4.48 -14.68
CA LYS A 125 -11.88 -3.65 -13.54
C LYS A 125 -11.44 -4.27 -12.21
N VAL A 126 -11.60 -5.59 -12.04
CA VAL A 126 -11.14 -6.31 -10.83
C VAL A 126 -9.63 -6.15 -10.65
N VAL A 127 -8.84 -6.35 -11.71
CA VAL A 127 -7.38 -6.15 -11.65
C VAL A 127 -7.02 -4.71 -11.28
N ARG A 128 -7.72 -3.72 -11.86
CA ARG A 128 -7.52 -2.30 -11.54
C ARG A 128 -7.80 -2.01 -10.06
N TRP A 129 -8.88 -2.56 -9.51
CA TRP A 129 -9.21 -2.44 -8.09
C TRP A 129 -8.19 -3.14 -7.20
N GLY A 130 -7.74 -4.33 -7.56
CA GLY A 130 -6.69 -5.06 -6.83
C GLY A 130 -5.38 -4.25 -6.74
N ARG A 131 -4.93 -3.67 -7.86
CA ARG A 131 -3.77 -2.76 -7.87
C ARG A 131 -3.96 -1.53 -6.98
N SER A 132 -5.17 -0.97 -6.97
CA SER A 132 -5.50 0.18 -6.11
C SER A 132 -5.47 -0.17 -4.63
N VAL A 133 -6.05 -1.30 -4.24
CA VAL A 133 -6.05 -1.77 -2.85
C VAL A 133 -4.61 -2.01 -2.37
N TYR A 134 -3.79 -2.67 -3.19
CA TYR A 134 -2.37 -2.89 -2.86
C TYR A 134 -1.61 -1.56 -2.66
N ALA A 135 -1.76 -0.62 -3.59
CA ALA A 135 -1.14 0.70 -3.48
C ALA A 135 -1.62 1.47 -2.22
N ASN A 136 -2.90 1.36 -1.88
CA ASN A 136 -3.46 2.01 -0.70
C ASN A 136 -2.94 1.39 0.62
N ILE A 137 -2.75 0.08 0.66
CA ILE A 137 -2.09 -0.61 1.79
C ILE A 137 -0.66 -0.10 1.94
N GLN A 138 0.11 0.05 0.86
CA GLN A 138 1.47 0.58 0.92
C GLN A 138 1.51 2.02 1.48
N LYS A 139 0.60 2.90 1.03
CA LYS A 139 0.48 4.27 1.56
C LYS A 139 0.22 4.28 3.07
N PHE A 140 -0.72 3.45 3.52
CA PHE A 140 -1.04 3.32 4.95
C PHE A 140 0.15 2.79 5.75
N ILE A 141 0.85 1.76 5.26
CA ILE A 141 2.04 1.21 5.93
C ILE A 141 3.16 2.24 6.02
N GLN A 142 3.42 3.01 4.96
CA GLN A 142 4.42 4.08 4.99
C GLN A 142 4.09 5.10 6.09
N PHE A 143 2.82 5.52 6.16
CA PHE A 143 2.35 6.45 7.17
C PHE A 143 2.52 5.88 8.59
N GLN A 144 1.93 4.71 8.86
CA GLN A 144 1.92 4.10 10.19
C GLN A 144 3.33 3.79 10.68
N LEU A 145 4.20 3.28 9.81
CA LEU A 145 5.57 2.96 10.18
C LEU A 145 6.37 4.22 10.51
N THR A 146 6.16 5.33 9.77
CA THR A 146 6.79 6.62 10.08
C THR A 146 6.38 7.12 11.46
N VAL A 147 5.07 7.09 11.77
CA VAL A 147 4.52 7.49 13.09
C VAL A 147 5.14 6.65 14.21
N ASN A 148 5.13 5.32 14.05
CA ASN A 148 5.62 4.39 15.07
C ASN A 148 7.13 4.52 15.30
N VAL A 149 7.93 4.61 14.22
CA VAL A 149 9.39 4.77 14.32
C VAL A 149 9.73 6.10 14.98
N ALA A 150 9.10 7.21 14.57
CA ALA A 150 9.34 8.51 15.17
C ALA A 150 8.97 8.53 16.66
N ALA A 151 7.78 8.04 17.03
CA ALA A 151 7.33 7.96 18.42
C ALA A 151 8.29 7.14 19.29
N LEU A 152 8.71 5.96 18.80
CA LEU A 152 9.62 5.07 19.51
C LEU A 152 10.99 5.72 19.73
N VAL A 153 11.59 6.25 18.66
CA VAL A 153 12.95 6.82 18.73
C VAL A 153 12.99 8.02 19.67
N ILE A 154 12.01 8.93 19.60
CA ILE A 154 11.96 10.11 20.47
C ILE A 154 11.85 9.70 21.94
N ASN A 155 10.95 8.77 22.25
CA ASN A 155 10.76 8.32 23.63
C ASN A 155 12.00 7.61 24.19
N ILE A 156 12.67 6.78 23.39
CA ILE A 156 13.91 6.12 23.80
C ILE A 156 15.02 7.15 24.06
N VAL A 157 15.25 8.05 23.10
CA VAL A 157 16.34 9.05 23.23
C VAL A 157 16.07 10.00 24.40
N ALA A 158 14.83 10.43 24.60
CA ALA A 158 14.46 11.29 25.71
C ALA A 158 14.54 10.57 27.07
N ALA A 159 14.10 9.31 27.14
CA ALA A 159 14.21 8.51 28.36
C ALA A 159 15.67 8.31 28.80
N ILE A 160 16.56 7.98 27.86
CA ILE A 160 17.99 7.79 28.15
C ILE A 160 18.66 9.10 28.57
N SER A 161 18.33 10.22 27.91
CA SER A 161 19.04 11.48 28.12
C SER A 161 18.51 12.29 29.29
N SER A 162 17.18 12.32 29.48
CA SER A 162 16.51 13.17 30.49
C SER A 162 15.83 12.39 31.62
N GLY A 163 15.71 11.05 31.51
CA GLY A 163 14.99 10.22 32.49
C GLY A 163 13.46 10.35 32.42
N GLU A 164 12.95 11.34 31.68
CA GLU A 164 11.52 11.59 31.49
C GLU A 164 11.14 11.43 30.01
N VAL A 165 9.91 10.93 29.78
CA VAL A 165 9.37 10.71 28.44
C VAL A 165 8.46 11.89 28.08
N PRO A 166 8.66 12.54 26.92
CA PRO A 166 7.92 13.73 26.55
C PRO A 166 6.47 13.46 26.16
N LEU A 167 6.15 12.23 25.74
CA LEU A 167 4.81 11.77 25.38
C LEU A 167 4.33 10.74 26.41
N ASN A 168 3.17 10.99 27.01
CA ASN A 168 2.56 10.08 27.98
C ASN A 168 1.94 8.86 27.28
N ALA A 169 1.74 7.76 28.03
CA ALA A 169 1.14 6.53 27.50
C ALA A 169 -0.26 6.77 26.89
N VAL A 170 -1.07 7.65 27.48
CA VAL A 170 -2.41 8.01 26.97
C VAL A 170 -2.32 8.81 25.67
N GLU A 171 -1.33 9.70 25.54
CA GLU A 171 -1.09 10.49 24.33
C GLU A 171 -0.62 9.60 23.18
N LEU A 172 0.26 8.64 23.46
CA LEU A 172 0.70 7.63 22.49
C LEU A 172 -0.44 6.70 22.06
N LEU A 173 -1.30 6.30 23.01
CA LEU A 173 -2.50 5.53 22.70
C LEU A 173 -3.44 6.30 21.79
N TRP A 174 -3.64 7.60 22.04
CA TRP A 174 -4.42 8.48 21.18
C TRP A 174 -3.85 8.56 19.77
N VAL A 175 -2.54 8.82 19.65
CA VAL A 175 -1.84 8.86 18.37
C VAL A 175 -2.05 7.55 17.60
N ASN A 176 -1.80 6.40 18.25
CA ASN A 176 -1.92 5.10 17.59
C ASN A 176 -3.37 4.75 17.23
N LEU A 177 -4.32 5.03 18.12
CA LEU A 177 -5.71 4.65 17.91
C LEU A 177 -6.36 5.54 16.84
N ILE A 178 -6.29 6.85 16.99
CA ILE A 178 -7.01 7.76 16.10
C ILE A 178 -6.29 7.94 14.79
N MET A 179 -4.99 8.23 14.80
CA MET A 179 -4.27 8.39 13.54
C MET A 179 -4.08 7.05 12.83
N GLY A 180 -3.99 5.94 13.58
CA GLY A 180 -3.99 4.61 12.97
C GLY A 180 -5.32 4.24 12.32
N THR A 181 -6.44 4.38 13.03
CA THR A 181 -7.75 3.97 12.49
C THR A 181 -8.31 4.97 11.46
N LEU A 182 -8.29 6.27 11.76
CA LEU A 182 -8.76 7.30 10.84
C LEU A 182 -7.82 7.45 9.65
N GLY A 183 -6.49 7.41 9.87
CA GLY A 183 -5.51 7.46 8.79
C GLY A 183 -5.59 6.23 7.88
N ALA A 184 -5.84 5.03 8.44
CA ALA A 184 -6.15 3.84 7.63
C ALA A 184 -7.38 4.08 6.77
N LEU A 185 -8.48 4.57 7.34
CA LEU A 185 -9.70 4.84 6.60
C LEU A 185 -9.48 5.90 5.50
N ALA A 186 -8.69 6.94 5.77
CA ALA A 186 -8.40 8.02 4.83
C ALA A 186 -7.54 7.56 3.64
N LEU A 187 -6.51 6.75 3.90
CA LEU A 187 -5.54 6.29 2.89
C LEU A 187 -5.99 4.99 2.20
N ALA A 188 -6.76 4.13 2.86
CA ALA A 188 -7.24 2.86 2.29
C ALA A 188 -8.36 3.05 1.26
N THR A 189 -9.15 4.12 1.37
CA THR A 189 -10.37 4.34 0.58
C THR A 189 -10.16 5.18 -0.69
N GLU A 190 -8.92 5.38 -1.12
CA GLU A 190 -8.66 6.10 -2.35
C GLU A 190 -9.14 5.32 -3.60
N PRO A 191 -9.84 5.97 -4.54
CA PRO A 191 -10.30 5.31 -5.75
C PRO A 191 -9.14 4.96 -6.69
N PRO A 192 -9.32 3.94 -7.56
CA PRO A 192 -8.33 3.56 -8.57
C PRO A 192 -8.04 4.71 -9.53
N THR A 193 -6.80 4.75 -10.00
CA THR A 193 -6.31 5.74 -10.96
C THR A 193 -5.70 5.03 -12.17
N ASP A 194 -5.85 5.60 -13.36
CA ASP A 194 -5.48 4.91 -14.60
C ASP A 194 -3.97 4.68 -14.74
N HIS A 195 -3.14 5.50 -14.10
CA HIS A 195 -1.69 5.31 -14.08
C HIS A 195 -1.25 3.98 -13.45
N LEU A 196 -2.08 3.39 -12.57
CA LEU A 196 -1.78 2.09 -11.95
C LEU A 196 -1.77 0.96 -12.98
N MET A 197 -2.47 1.10 -14.11
CA MET A 197 -2.48 0.10 -15.18
C MET A 197 -1.22 0.15 -16.05
N LEU A 198 -0.50 1.28 -16.06
CA LEU A 198 0.74 1.45 -16.82
C LEU A 198 1.95 0.85 -16.10
N ARG A 199 1.84 0.54 -14.80
CA ARG A 199 2.90 -0.10 -14.02
C ARG A 199 2.96 -1.60 -14.32
N THR A 200 4.16 -2.16 -14.25
CA THR A 200 4.37 -3.61 -14.29
C THR A 200 3.70 -4.29 -13.08
N PRO A 201 3.25 -5.55 -13.21
CA PRO A 201 2.75 -6.31 -12.07
C PRO A 201 3.81 -6.44 -10.97
N VAL A 202 3.37 -6.39 -9.71
CA VAL A 202 4.23 -6.59 -8.55
C VAL A 202 4.53 -8.08 -8.40
N GLY A 203 5.81 -8.45 -8.32
CA GLY A 203 6.24 -9.83 -8.13
C GLY A 203 5.87 -10.38 -6.74
N ARG A 204 5.64 -11.71 -6.65
CA ARG A 204 5.26 -12.40 -5.40
C ARG A 204 6.29 -12.26 -4.27
N ARG A 205 7.56 -12.05 -4.61
CA ARG A 205 8.68 -11.92 -3.66
C ARG A 205 9.15 -10.48 -3.48
N GLU A 206 8.48 -9.51 -4.10
CA GLU A 206 8.84 -8.12 -3.90
C GLU A 206 8.47 -7.67 -2.48
N PRO A 207 9.35 -6.93 -1.79
CA PRO A 207 9.08 -6.45 -0.45
C PRO A 207 7.93 -5.44 -0.48
N LEU A 208 7.00 -5.59 0.46
CA LEU A 208 5.85 -4.68 0.59
C LEU A 208 6.30 -3.22 0.84
N ILE A 209 7.39 -3.04 1.59
CA ILE A 209 8.03 -1.74 1.83
C ILE A 209 9.11 -1.54 0.78
N THR A 210 8.85 -0.67 -0.20
CA THR A 210 9.79 -0.34 -1.26
C THR A 210 10.92 0.56 -0.75
N ASN A 211 12.02 0.65 -1.49
CA ASN A 211 13.11 1.56 -1.13
C ASN A 211 12.70 3.04 -1.14
N ILE A 212 11.71 3.38 -1.98
CA ILE A 212 11.12 4.72 -2.02
C ILE A 212 10.40 5.01 -0.69
N MET A 213 9.64 4.03 -0.17
CA MET A 213 8.98 4.14 1.14
C MET A 213 10.00 4.29 2.26
N TRP A 214 11.10 3.51 2.25
CA TRP A 214 12.19 3.63 3.22
C TRP A 214 12.83 5.01 3.22
N ARG A 215 13.16 5.56 2.05
CA ARG A 215 13.71 6.91 1.93
C ARG A 215 12.74 7.94 2.53
N ASN A 216 11.48 7.89 2.13
CA ASN A 216 10.46 8.83 2.60
C ASN A 216 10.29 8.72 4.13
N LEU A 217 10.25 7.50 4.66
CA LEU A 217 10.17 7.21 6.09
C LEU A 217 11.37 7.78 6.85
N LEU A 218 12.60 7.50 6.39
CA LEU A 218 13.81 7.92 7.10
C LEU A 218 13.94 9.44 7.15
N VAL A 219 13.62 10.14 6.05
CA VAL A 219 13.65 11.61 6.00
C VAL A 219 12.60 12.20 6.96
N GLN A 220 11.37 11.70 6.93
CA GLN A 220 10.30 12.21 7.79
C GLN A 220 10.53 11.87 9.27
N ALA A 221 10.95 10.63 9.57
CA ALA A 221 11.26 10.22 10.93
C ALA A 221 12.45 11.02 11.49
N ALA A 222 13.54 11.20 10.73
CA ALA A 222 14.68 11.99 11.16
C ALA A 222 14.30 13.45 11.44
N TYR A 223 13.45 14.04 10.59
CA TYR A 223 12.92 15.39 10.81
C TYR A 223 12.11 15.49 12.10
N GLN A 224 11.10 14.63 12.26
CA GLN A 224 10.23 14.62 13.43
C GLN A 224 11.03 14.38 14.72
N VAL A 225 11.96 13.44 14.70
CA VAL A 225 12.87 13.16 15.83
C VAL A 225 13.71 14.39 16.15
N THR A 226 14.36 15.00 15.16
CA THR A 226 15.22 16.16 15.37
C THR A 226 14.45 17.33 15.97
N VAL A 227 13.31 17.68 15.37
CA VAL A 227 12.44 18.76 15.85
C VAL A 227 12.00 18.50 17.28
N LEU A 228 11.51 17.30 17.59
CA LEU A 228 10.94 17.01 18.91
C LEU A 228 12.03 16.87 19.98
N LEU A 229 13.23 16.42 19.64
CA LEU A 229 14.38 16.47 20.56
C LEU A 229 14.84 17.91 20.81
N VAL A 230 14.90 18.76 19.79
CA VAL A 230 15.19 20.20 19.96
C VAL A 230 14.15 20.85 20.86
N LEU A 231 12.87 20.50 20.70
CA LEU A 231 11.81 20.98 21.60
C LEU A 231 11.89 20.36 22.99
N ASN A 232 12.32 19.11 23.13
CA ASN A 232 12.44 18.47 24.45
C ASN A 232 13.59 19.07 25.29
N PHE A 233 14.77 19.27 24.70
CA PHE A 233 15.94 19.81 25.39
C PHE A 233 15.98 21.34 25.40
N GLY A 234 15.57 21.98 24.30
CA GLY A 234 15.59 23.43 24.12
C GLY A 234 14.27 24.13 24.45
N GLY A 235 13.17 23.39 24.61
CA GLY A 235 11.82 23.96 24.75
C GLY A 235 11.67 24.96 25.90
N ARG A 236 12.31 24.71 27.05
CA ARG A 236 12.26 25.65 28.20
C ARG A 236 12.88 27.02 27.87
N SER A 237 13.92 27.04 27.03
CA SER A 237 14.55 28.29 26.59
C SER A 237 13.81 28.93 25.41
N ILE A 238 13.31 28.11 24.49
CA ILE A 238 12.59 28.56 23.28
C ILE A 238 11.21 29.15 23.63
N LEU A 239 10.53 28.56 24.62
CA LEU A 239 9.20 29.00 25.08
C LEU A 239 9.27 30.12 26.14
N HIS A 240 10.47 30.59 26.49
CA HIS A 240 10.70 31.64 27.50
C HIS A 240 10.09 31.31 28.88
N LEU A 241 10.00 30.03 29.25
CA LEU A 241 9.36 29.54 30.48
C LEU A 241 10.25 29.64 31.74
N LYS A 242 11.27 30.51 31.74
CA LYS A 242 12.24 30.61 32.84
C LYS A 242 11.66 31.15 34.15
N ASN A 243 10.54 31.88 34.07
CA ASN A 243 9.92 32.55 35.23
C ASN A 243 8.75 31.77 35.83
N ASP A 244 8.40 30.61 35.27
CA ASP A 244 7.24 29.83 35.71
C ASP A 244 7.63 28.70 36.67
N THR A 245 6.65 28.17 37.41
CA THR A 245 6.89 27.05 38.30
C THR A 245 7.34 25.84 37.47
N LYS A 246 8.41 25.14 37.89
CA LYS A 246 9.01 24.01 37.15
C LYS A 246 7.98 22.98 36.65
N VAL A 247 6.95 22.72 37.47
CA VAL A 247 5.83 21.82 37.17
C VAL A 247 4.93 22.34 36.04
N HIS A 248 4.64 23.64 36.00
CA HIS A 248 3.80 24.23 34.96
C HIS A 248 4.56 24.31 33.63
N ALA A 249 5.82 24.74 33.68
CA ALA A 249 6.70 24.81 32.51
C ALA A 249 6.88 23.45 31.82
N ASP A 250 7.01 22.36 32.59
CA ASP A 250 7.16 21.02 32.03
C ASP A 250 5.85 20.49 31.43
N LYS A 251 4.70 20.82 32.03
CA LYS A 251 3.39 20.47 31.50
C LYS A 251 3.08 21.18 30.19
N GLU A 252 3.40 22.48 30.09
CA GLU A 252 3.24 23.26 28.87
C GLU A 252 4.18 22.78 27.77
N LYS A 253 5.45 22.52 28.10
CA LYS A 253 6.42 21.93 27.17
C LYS A 253 5.93 20.59 26.61
N ASN A 254 5.52 19.65 27.47
CA ASN A 254 5.07 18.32 27.03
C ASN A 254 3.79 18.42 26.18
N THR A 255 2.86 19.31 26.54
CA THR A 255 1.65 19.55 25.74
C THR A 255 2.00 20.12 24.36
N PHE A 256 2.97 21.04 24.30
CA PHE A 256 3.44 21.61 23.05
C PHE A 256 4.14 20.57 22.15
N ILE A 257 4.95 19.69 22.74
CA ILE A 257 5.58 18.56 22.04
C ILE A 257 4.51 17.62 21.49
N PHE A 258 3.53 17.24 22.33
CA PHE A 258 2.40 16.41 21.91
C PHE A 258 1.62 17.03 20.75
N ASN A 259 1.26 18.32 20.85
CA ASN A 259 0.52 19.01 19.80
C ASN A 259 1.31 19.11 18.49
N THR A 260 2.60 19.46 18.59
CA THR A 260 3.49 19.52 17.42
C THR A 260 3.64 18.15 16.78
N PHE A 261 3.76 17.07 17.56
CA PHE A 261 3.86 15.71 17.05
C PHE A 261 2.60 15.30 16.29
N VAL A 262 1.40 15.52 16.86
CA VAL A 262 0.13 15.18 16.19
C VAL A 262 -0.03 15.97 14.90
N LEU A 263 0.25 17.28 14.91
CA LEU A 263 0.20 18.09 13.69
C LEU A 263 1.22 17.60 12.65
N CYS A 264 2.46 17.30 13.03
CA CYS A 264 3.43 16.70 12.11
C CYS A 264 2.90 15.40 11.46
N GLN A 265 2.14 14.59 12.18
CA GLN A 265 1.53 13.39 11.60
C GLN A 265 0.41 13.72 10.62
N VAL A 266 -0.46 14.69 10.93
CA VAL A 266 -1.47 15.16 9.98
C VAL A 266 -0.80 15.57 8.66
N PHE A 267 0.30 16.33 8.72
CA PHE A 267 1.03 16.73 7.51
C PHE A 267 1.74 15.56 6.81
N ASN A 268 2.27 14.60 7.58
CA ASN A 268 2.86 13.38 7.03
C ASN A 268 1.83 12.48 6.34
N GLU A 269 0.57 12.48 6.80
CA GLU A 269 -0.54 11.75 6.17
C GLU A 269 -0.74 12.20 4.71
N PHE A 270 -0.65 13.50 4.44
CA PHE A 270 -0.66 14.03 3.08
C PHE A 270 0.53 13.50 2.27
N ASN A 271 1.75 13.54 2.82
CA ASN A 271 2.95 13.06 2.13
C ASN A 271 2.87 11.56 1.79
N ALA A 272 2.27 10.75 2.67
CA ALA A 272 2.13 9.31 2.49
C ALA A 272 1.14 8.93 1.38
N ARG A 273 0.21 9.81 1.03
CA ARG A 273 -0.79 9.59 -0.04
C ARG A 273 -0.15 9.36 -1.42
N LYS A 274 0.93 10.08 -1.72
CA LYS A 274 1.64 10.00 -3.00
C LYS A 274 3.15 9.84 -2.76
N PRO A 275 3.62 8.60 -2.52
CA PRO A 275 5.01 8.34 -2.17
C PRO A 275 5.98 8.60 -3.34
N ASP A 276 5.53 8.37 -4.58
CA ASP A 276 6.36 8.44 -5.78
C ASP A 276 6.27 9.79 -6.51
N GLU A 277 5.15 10.51 -6.39
CA GLU A 277 4.92 11.75 -7.15
C GLU A 277 5.37 13.00 -6.37
N LEU A 278 5.94 13.99 -7.07
CA LEU A 278 6.32 15.28 -6.47
C LEU A 278 5.10 16.10 -6.02
N ASN A 279 3.98 16.01 -6.74
CA ASN A 279 2.76 16.76 -6.47
C ASN A 279 1.84 16.02 -5.48
N VAL A 280 2.13 16.18 -4.19
CA VAL A 280 1.33 15.62 -3.08
C VAL A 280 -0.09 16.18 -3.06
N PHE A 281 -0.30 17.40 -3.58
CA PHE A 281 -1.61 18.07 -3.59
C PHE A 281 -2.57 17.66 -4.71
N SER A 282 -2.08 16.90 -5.70
CA SER A 282 -2.88 16.53 -6.86
C SER A 282 -4.03 15.61 -6.47
N GLY A 283 -5.26 16.09 -6.65
CA GLY A 283 -6.49 15.31 -6.40
C GLY A 283 -6.92 15.26 -4.94
N ILE A 284 -6.38 16.13 -4.07
CA ILE A 284 -6.74 16.14 -2.65
C ILE A 284 -8.23 16.40 -2.43
N THR A 285 -8.72 17.48 -3.04
CA THR A 285 -10.11 17.94 -2.92
C THR A 285 -11.11 17.00 -3.59
N ARG A 286 -10.66 16.08 -4.46
CA ARG A 286 -11.50 15.06 -5.07
C ARG A 286 -11.88 13.96 -4.07
N ASN A 287 -11.02 13.69 -3.08
CA ASN A 287 -11.32 12.74 -2.01
C ASN A 287 -11.91 13.47 -0.80
N ARG A 288 -13.24 13.63 -0.78
CA ARG A 288 -13.97 14.29 0.31
C ARG A 288 -13.84 13.57 1.65
N LEU A 289 -13.71 12.24 1.62
CA LEU A 289 -13.58 11.42 2.82
C LEU A 289 -12.22 11.69 3.49
N PHE A 290 -11.13 11.73 2.72
CA PHE A 290 -9.80 12.12 3.21
C PHE A 290 -9.82 13.51 3.85
N MET A 291 -10.40 14.51 3.19
CA MET A 291 -10.50 15.86 3.74
C MET A 291 -11.36 15.93 5.01
N GLY A 292 -12.46 15.16 5.05
CA GLY A 292 -13.31 15.05 6.22
C GLY A 292 -12.57 14.45 7.42
N ILE A 293 -11.80 13.37 7.20
CA ILE A 293 -11.01 12.74 8.26
C ILE A 293 -9.94 13.68 8.80
N VAL A 294 -9.15 14.32 7.92
CA VAL A 294 -8.13 15.28 8.36
C VAL A 294 -8.77 16.41 9.18
N GLY A 295 -9.91 16.93 8.74
CA GLY A 295 -10.66 17.95 9.47
C GLY A 295 -11.12 17.46 10.85
N ILE A 296 -11.69 16.25 10.94
CA ILE A 296 -12.10 15.64 12.20
C ILE A 296 -10.91 15.45 13.14
N THR A 297 -9.77 14.97 12.64
CA THR A 297 -8.55 14.77 13.44
C THR A 297 -8.05 16.09 14.04
N VAL A 298 -8.02 17.18 13.26
CA VAL A 298 -7.61 18.50 13.75
C VAL A 298 -8.60 19.04 14.78
N VAL A 299 -9.91 18.91 14.55
CA VAL A 299 -10.94 19.34 15.51
C VAL A 299 -10.83 18.56 16.82
N LEU A 300 -10.68 17.24 16.75
CA LEU A 300 -10.48 16.40 17.93
C LEU A 300 -9.20 16.77 18.68
N GLN A 301 -8.12 17.09 17.97
CA GLN A 301 -6.88 17.53 18.58
C GLN A 301 -7.06 18.84 19.36
N VAL A 302 -7.77 19.83 18.78
CA VAL A 302 -8.11 21.08 19.46
C VAL A 302 -8.97 20.80 20.71
N LEU A 303 -9.96 19.92 20.60
CA LEU A 303 -10.80 19.55 21.74
C LEU A 303 -10.00 18.91 22.87
N ILE A 304 -9.03 18.05 22.55
CA ILE A 304 -8.20 17.38 23.55
C ILE A 304 -7.30 18.37 24.30
N VAL A 305 -6.64 19.25 23.56
CA VAL A 305 -5.71 20.23 24.14
C VAL A 305 -6.46 21.26 24.99
N GLU A 306 -7.60 21.77 24.52
CA GLU A 306 -8.31 22.86 25.20
C GLU A 306 -9.27 22.37 26.30
N PHE A 307 -9.93 21.22 26.11
CA PHE A 307 -11.01 20.78 27.00
C PHE A 307 -10.72 19.50 27.79
N LEU A 308 -9.89 18.57 27.29
CA LEU A 308 -9.60 17.28 27.95
C LEU A 308 -8.27 17.26 28.74
N GLY A 309 -7.75 18.43 29.13
CA GLY A 309 -6.46 18.57 29.83
C GLY A 309 -6.30 17.76 31.12
N LYS A 310 -7.39 17.45 31.83
CA LYS A 310 -7.35 16.61 33.04
C LYS A 310 -7.06 15.14 32.74
N PHE A 311 -7.61 14.60 31.65
CA PHE A 311 -7.45 13.19 31.28
C PHE A 311 -6.12 12.94 30.59
N PHE A 312 -5.74 13.83 29.67
CA PHE A 312 -4.49 13.73 28.92
C PHE A 312 -3.27 14.31 29.64
N LYS A 313 -3.48 14.90 30.84
CA LYS A 313 -2.45 15.68 31.56
C LYS A 313 -1.87 16.83 30.73
N THR A 314 -2.62 17.37 29.78
CA THR A 314 -2.26 18.52 28.96
C THR A 314 -2.68 19.85 29.62
N THR A 315 -2.13 20.96 29.14
CA THR A 315 -2.53 22.33 29.52
C THR A 315 -3.00 23.10 28.28
N THR A 316 -3.84 24.11 28.47
CA THR A 316 -4.30 24.96 27.36
C THR A 316 -3.10 25.65 26.72
N LEU A 317 -3.06 25.67 25.38
CA LEU A 317 -1.94 26.27 24.64
C LEU A 317 -2.32 27.68 24.19
N SER A 318 -1.38 28.62 24.29
CA SER A 318 -1.58 29.93 23.69
C SER A 318 -1.73 29.83 22.17
N TRP A 319 -2.54 30.70 21.58
CA TRP A 319 -2.67 30.87 20.13
C TRP A 319 -1.30 31.00 19.41
N LYS A 320 -0.32 31.65 20.06
CA LYS A 320 1.05 31.75 19.51
C LYS A 320 1.71 30.38 19.37
N LEU A 321 1.56 29.51 20.37
CA LEU A 321 2.13 28.16 20.36
C LEU A 321 1.42 27.27 19.33
N TRP A 322 0.10 27.41 19.20
CA TRP A 322 -0.65 26.77 18.12
C TRP A 322 -0.07 27.14 16.74
N LEU A 323 0.12 28.42 16.46
CA LEU A 323 0.72 28.88 15.20
C LEU A 323 2.13 28.32 14.99
N VAL A 324 2.98 28.32 16.02
CA VAL A 324 4.34 27.77 15.91
C VAL A 324 4.30 26.26 15.63
N SER A 325 3.42 25.50 16.30
CA SER A 325 3.28 24.06 16.04
C SER A 325 2.81 23.76 14.61
N ILE A 326 1.90 24.58 14.07
CA ILE A 326 1.46 24.46 12.66
C ILE A 326 2.61 24.80 11.70
N ALA A 327 3.38 25.85 12.00
CA ALA A 327 4.53 26.23 11.17
C ALA A 327 5.61 25.13 11.13
N ILE A 328 5.90 24.52 12.28
CA ILE A 328 6.82 23.38 12.38
C ILE A 328 6.28 22.18 11.58
N ALA A 329 4.99 21.89 11.69
CA ALA A 329 4.39 20.81 10.93
C ALA A 329 4.43 21.09 9.41
N PHE A 330 4.22 22.34 9.00
CA PHE A 330 4.26 22.76 7.59
C PHE A 330 5.63 22.56 6.94
N ILE A 331 6.74 22.75 7.68
CA ILE A 331 8.11 22.53 7.18
C ILE A 331 8.34 21.08 6.73
N SER A 332 7.56 20.12 7.25
CA SER A 332 7.65 18.71 6.83
C SER A 332 7.32 18.50 5.34
N TRP A 333 6.49 19.36 4.73
CA TRP A 333 6.10 19.25 3.32
C TRP A 333 7.24 19.61 2.35
N PRO A 334 7.86 20.81 2.42
CA PRO A 334 9.04 21.11 1.61
C PRO A 334 10.16 20.09 1.79
N LEU A 335 10.37 19.63 3.03
CA LEU A 335 11.40 18.63 3.31
C LEU A 335 11.08 17.27 2.67
N ALA A 336 9.80 16.87 2.63
CA ALA A 336 9.39 15.66 1.90
C ALA A 336 9.70 15.77 0.41
N VAL A 337 9.45 16.94 -0.19
CA VAL A 337 9.75 17.20 -1.60
C VAL A 337 11.25 17.19 -1.83
N LEU A 338 12.04 17.83 -0.96
CA LEU A 338 13.51 17.80 -1.03
C LEU A 338 14.05 16.37 -0.87
N GLY A 339 13.51 15.60 0.06
CA GLY A 339 13.87 14.20 0.27
C GLY A 339 13.59 13.32 -0.95
N LYS A 340 12.61 13.67 -1.79
CA LYS A 340 12.31 12.94 -3.03
C LYS A 340 13.40 13.07 -4.10
N PHE A 341 14.28 14.07 -4.01
CA PHE A 341 15.45 14.20 -4.90
C PHE A 341 16.61 13.28 -4.50
N ILE A 342 16.57 12.67 -3.31
CA ILE A 342 17.61 11.72 -2.90
C ILE A 342 17.44 10.44 -3.74
N PRO A 343 18.49 10.01 -4.47
CA PRO A 343 18.44 8.83 -5.31
C PRO A 343 18.24 7.59 -4.45
N VAL A 344 17.42 6.67 -4.94
CA VAL A 344 17.05 5.45 -4.24
C VAL A 344 17.88 4.29 -4.80
N PRO A 345 18.53 3.46 -3.96
CA PRO A 345 19.27 2.30 -4.45
C PRO A 345 18.33 1.30 -5.12
N GLU A 346 18.79 0.65 -6.20
CA GLU A 346 18.01 -0.38 -6.91
C GLU A 346 17.83 -1.64 -6.07
N THR A 347 18.77 -1.97 -5.19
CA THR A 347 18.72 -3.12 -4.29
C THR A 347 17.85 -2.83 -3.06
N PRO A 348 16.86 -3.69 -2.72
CA PRO A 348 16.04 -3.52 -1.53
C PRO A 348 16.85 -3.35 -0.25
N LEU A 349 16.61 -2.30 0.53
CA LEU A 349 17.26 -2.09 1.84
C LEU A 349 16.98 -3.25 2.80
N SER A 350 15.84 -3.93 2.64
CA SER A 350 15.51 -5.16 3.38
C SER A 350 16.52 -6.29 3.14
N GLU A 351 17.10 -6.40 1.94
CA GLU A 351 18.13 -7.40 1.65
C GLU A 351 19.46 -7.09 2.35
N TYR A 352 19.79 -5.80 2.55
CA TYR A 352 20.96 -5.41 3.34
C TYR A 352 20.78 -5.81 4.81
N PHE A 353 19.63 -5.53 5.41
CA PHE A 353 19.34 -5.96 6.79
C PHE A 353 19.36 -7.49 6.93
N LEU A 354 18.81 -8.22 5.96
CA LEU A 354 18.85 -9.69 5.95
C LEU A 354 20.27 -10.25 5.78
N ARG A 355 21.15 -9.58 5.03
CA ARG A 355 22.56 -9.95 4.92
C ARG A 355 23.33 -9.68 6.21
N CYS A 356 23.10 -8.55 6.86
CA CYS A 356 23.71 -8.23 8.17
C CYS A 356 23.26 -9.17 9.30
N TRP A 357 22.14 -9.88 9.14
CA TRP A 357 21.64 -10.82 10.16
C TRP A 357 21.98 -12.29 9.85
N ARG A 358 22.49 -12.59 8.64
CA ARG A 358 22.94 -13.92 8.21
C ARG A 358 24.46 -14.10 8.23
N GLY A 359 25.22 -13.03 8.46
CA GLY A 359 26.65 -13.07 8.76
C GLY A 359 26.86 -12.81 10.24
#